data_AF-A0A921FZR1-F1
#
_entry.id   AF-A0A921FZR1-F1
#
_cell.length_a   1.000
_cell.length_b   1.000
_cell.length_c   1.000
_cell.angle_alpha   90.00
_cell.angle_beta   90.00
_cell.angle_gamma   90.00
#
_symmetry.space_group_name_H-M   'P 1'
#
loop_
_entity.id
_entity.type
_entity.pdbx_description
1 polymer ?
#
loop_
_entity_poly.entity_id
_entity_poly.type
_entity_poly.pdbx_seq_one_letter_code
_entity_poly.pdbx_strand_id
1 'polypeptide(L)'
;MKRVENLQESLKKLPKYTLDDEQKEKIILAMKKETKSRKRVKFVKSLTALTLICAVVFVLVLSSDSESNNWLNELKQSFRPQVELTAQQGEIFNFSQSNQEVTGIEGKVGMLFNEQFVAEDARKGAKMMLYFWIGASELAGKSYTVEARDAYDKKIIMSEGVFDGFLFEEDVQQVLTSFTPFPKEGKWQLSFYVDDQLFEEFTIEVLPPFPKTEHYTLVNHPMELTVGESTEVLIVSEEENGKEIEVKLLNNKGKVISEHVFFQNTPQDNYYYGSIKFPKKGIWKLMINGEKTQPFKN
;
A
#
# COMPACT_ATOMS: atom_id res chain seq x y z
N MET A 1 4.69 4.60 -58.98
CA MET A 1 4.02 3.34 -59.40
C MET A 1 4.87 2.48 -60.33
N LYS A 2 5.55 3.02 -61.36
CA LYS A 2 6.40 2.24 -62.31
C LYS A 2 7.52 1.35 -61.72
N ARG A 3 7.96 1.56 -60.47
CA ARG A 3 8.99 0.71 -59.82
C ARG A 3 8.44 -0.61 -59.28
N VAL A 4 7.18 -0.64 -58.87
CA VAL A 4 6.54 -1.85 -58.29
C VAL A 4 6.17 -2.84 -59.39
N GLU A 5 5.71 -2.34 -60.54
CA GLU A 5 5.39 -3.14 -61.73
C GLU A 5 6.64 -3.85 -62.29
N ASN A 6 7.78 -3.17 -62.29
CA ASN A 6 9.04 -3.71 -62.81
C ASN A 6 9.62 -4.82 -61.89
N LEU A 7 9.41 -4.70 -60.57
CA LEU A 7 9.76 -5.76 -59.60
C LEU A 7 8.86 -7.00 -59.75
N GLN A 8 7.58 -6.79 -60.04
CA GLN A 8 6.63 -7.88 -60.22
C GLN A 8 6.89 -8.68 -61.50
N GLU A 9 7.34 -8.02 -62.59
CA GLU A 9 7.83 -8.70 -63.79
C GLU A 9 9.14 -9.45 -63.56
N SER A 10 10.04 -8.89 -62.75
CA SER A 10 11.33 -9.52 -62.42
C SER A 10 11.15 -10.81 -61.60
N LEU A 11 10.17 -10.84 -60.69
CA LEU A 11 9.84 -12.02 -59.89
C LEU A 11 9.18 -13.14 -60.71
N LYS A 12 8.44 -12.79 -61.78
CA LYS A 12 7.85 -13.79 -62.70
C LYS A 12 8.89 -14.47 -63.60
N LYS A 13 10.08 -13.89 -63.76
CA LYS A 13 11.19 -14.43 -64.57
C LYS A 13 12.15 -15.33 -63.78
N LEU A 14 11.93 -15.52 -62.48
CA LEU A 14 12.73 -16.47 -61.71
C LEU A 14 12.39 -17.90 -62.17
N PRO A 15 13.39 -18.71 -62.54
CA PRO A 15 13.15 -20.08 -62.93
C PRO A 15 12.56 -20.83 -61.74
N LYS A 16 11.38 -21.42 -61.93
CA LYS A 16 10.79 -22.38 -60.98
C LYS A 16 11.64 -23.66 -61.01
N TYR A 17 12.82 -23.63 -60.42
CA TYR A 17 13.57 -24.83 -60.10
C TYR A 17 12.86 -25.50 -58.92
N THR A 18 11.83 -26.27 -59.22
CA THR A 18 11.41 -27.36 -58.35
C THR A 18 12.56 -28.35 -58.32
N LEU A 19 13.25 -28.44 -57.18
CA LEU A 19 14.24 -29.49 -56.92
C LEU A 19 13.61 -30.83 -57.29
N ASP A 20 14.33 -31.59 -58.11
CA ASP A 20 13.96 -32.96 -58.47
C ASP A 20 13.91 -33.81 -57.19
N ASP A 21 13.03 -34.80 -57.16
CA ASP A 21 12.74 -35.54 -55.93
C ASP A 21 13.98 -36.31 -55.41
N GLU A 22 14.90 -36.71 -56.30
CA GLU A 22 16.22 -37.23 -55.92
C GLU A 22 17.09 -36.22 -55.17
N GLN A 23 17.05 -34.94 -55.56
CA GLN A 23 17.82 -33.89 -54.89
C GLN A 23 17.28 -33.60 -53.48
N LYS A 24 15.96 -33.67 -53.30
CA LYS A 24 15.33 -33.54 -51.99
C LYS A 24 15.71 -34.70 -51.06
N GLU A 25 15.69 -35.94 -51.55
CA GLU A 25 16.14 -37.09 -50.75
C GLU A 25 17.61 -36.96 -50.35
N LYS A 26 18.48 -36.51 -51.26
CA LYS A 26 19.90 -36.30 -50.97
C LYS A 26 20.15 -35.27 -49.87
N ILE A 27 19.38 -34.18 -49.86
CA ILE A 27 19.45 -33.15 -48.83
C ILE A 27 18.93 -33.67 -47.48
N ILE A 28 17.83 -34.42 -47.48
CA ILE A 28 17.26 -35.02 -46.25
C ILE A 28 18.25 -36.04 -45.64
N LEU A 29 18.90 -36.86 -46.48
CA LEU A 29 19.93 -37.81 -46.04
C LEU A 29 21.17 -37.09 -45.48
N ALA A 30 21.60 -35.98 -46.08
CA ALA A 30 22.70 -35.17 -45.57
C ALA A 30 22.38 -34.57 -44.19
N MET A 31 21.18 -34.02 -44.00
CA MET A 31 20.76 -33.45 -42.71
C MET A 31 20.64 -34.50 -41.61
N LYS A 32 20.16 -35.72 -41.91
CA LYS A 32 20.10 -36.83 -40.94
C LYS A 32 21.47 -37.37 -40.54
N LYS A 33 22.51 -37.18 -41.37
CA LYS A 33 23.86 -37.65 -41.10
C LYS A 33 24.65 -36.74 -40.16
N GLU A 34 24.31 -35.44 -40.12
CA GLU A 34 24.94 -34.48 -39.20
C GLU A 34 24.37 -34.52 -37.77
N THR A 35 23.23 -35.16 -37.54
CA THR A 35 22.58 -35.19 -36.20
C THR A 35 23.10 -36.30 -35.26
N LYS A 36 24.07 -37.13 -35.68
CA LYS A 36 24.61 -38.21 -34.84
C LYS A 36 25.98 -37.88 -34.21
N SER A 37 25.89 -37.54 -32.93
CA SER A 37 26.89 -37.67 -31.84
C SER A 37 28.28 -37.07 -32.05
N ARG A 38 28.48 -35.84 -31.54
CA ARG A 38 29.78 -35.42 -30.99
C ARG A 38 29.80 -35.64 -29.48
N LYS A 39 30.81 -36.41 -29.05
CA LYS A 39 31.06 -36.89 -27.69
C LYS A 39 31.22 -35.76 -26.67
N ARG A 40 30.76 -36.03 -25.44
CA ARG A 40 30.87 -35.21 -24.22
C ARG A 40 32.30 -34.70 -24.01
N VAL A 41 32.47 -33.38 -23.92
CA VAL A 41 33.67 -32.73 -23.38
C VAL A 41 33.30 -32.04 -22.07
N LYS A 42 34.15 -32.24 -21.06
CA LYS A 42 34.01 -31.89 -19.64
C LYS A 42 33.66 -30.41 -19.42
N PHE A 43 32.43 -30.12 -18.99
CA PHE A 43 31.93 -28.75 -18.69
C PHE A 43 31.64 -28.53 -17.19
N VAL A 44 32.37 -29.20 -16.29
CA VAL A 44 32.10 -29.16 -14.84
C VAL A 44 32.89 -28.04 -14.12
N LYS A 45 33.85 -27.37 -14.79
CA LYS A 45 34.65 -26.30 -14.16
C LYS A 45 34.03 -24.89 -14.26
N SER A 46 32.96 -24.70 -15.03
CA SER A 46 32.29 -23.39 -15.18
C SER A 46 31.19 -23.15 -14.12
N LEU A 47 30.55 -24.21 -13.64
CA LEU A 47 29.48 -24.11 -12.62
C LEU A 47 30.01 -23.77 -11.21
N THR A 48 31.27 -24.12 -10.90
CA THR A 48 31.90 -23.78 -9.61
C THR A 48 32.26 -22.29 -9.51
N ALA A 49 32.58 -21.64 -10.63
CA ALA A 49 32.84 -20.20 -10.65
C ALA A 49 31.53 -19.41 -10.46
N LEU A 50 30.44 -19.86 -11.08
CA LEU A 50 29.13 -19.20 -10.97
C LEU A 50 28.60 -19.27 -9.54
N THR A 51 28.75 -20.42 -8.87
CA THR A 51 28.33 -20.59 -7.47
C THR A 51 29.15 -19.74 -6.51
N LEU A 52 30.47 -19.59 -6.74
CA LEU A 52 31.32 -18.73 -5.91
C LEU A 52 30.96 -17.24 -6.09
N ILE A 53 30.68 -16.80 -7.32
CA ILE A 53 30.21 -15.43 -7.60
C ILE A 53 28.85 -15.19 -6.93
N CYS A 54 27.89 -16.14 -7.05
CA CYS A 54 26.61 -16.03 -6.37
C CYS A 54 26.76 -15.96 -4.84
N ALA A 55 27.67 -16.75 -4.25
CA ALA A 55 27.92 -16.73 -2.80
C ALA A 55 28.53 -15.38 -2.35
N VAL A 56 29.49 -14.84 -3.10
CA VAL A 56 30.11 -13.53 -2.78
C VAL A 56 29.10 -12.39 -2.92
N VAL A 57 28.27 -12.40 -3.98
CA VAL A 57 27.19 -11.41 -4.14
C VAL A 57 26.16 -11.53 -3.00
N PHE A 58 25.81 -12.76 -2.60
CA PHE A 58 24.89 -13.00 -1.50
C PHE A 58 25.44 -12.49 -0.15
N VAL A 59 26.73 -12.71 0.13
CA VAL A 59 27.39 -12.19 1.33
C VAL A 59 27.49 -10.67 1.30
N LEU A 60 27.78 -10.05 0.14
CA LEU A 60 27.81 -8.59 -0.01
C LEU A 60 26.43 -7.96 0.21
N VAL A 61 25.36 -8.57 -0.32
CA VAL A 61 23.98 -8.14 -0.08
C VAL A 61 23.57 -8.29 1.39
N LEU A 62 24.04 -9.33 2.07
CA LEU A 62 23.77 -9.51 3.51
C LEU A 62 24.61 -8.61 4.42
N SER A 63 25.80 -8.18 3.97
CA SER A 63 26.72 -7.35 4.76
C SER A 63 26.53 -5.85 4.55
N SER A 64 25.75 -5.43 3.54
CA SER A 64 25.40 -4.03 3.36
C SER A 64 24.32 -3.64 4.37
N ASP A 65 24.74 -3.25 5.57
CA ASP A 65 23.95 -2.55 6.60
C ASP A 65 23.59 -1.11 6.17
N SER A 66 23.19 -0.94 4.91
CA SER A 66 22.72 0.34 4.38
C SER A 66 21.22 0.46 4.63
N GLU A 67 20.83 1.53 5.30
CA GLU A 67 19.45 2.00 5.52
C GLU A 67 18.58 2.06 4.24
N SER A 68 19.16 1.89 3.04
CA SER A 68 18.45 1.92 1.75
C SER A 68 17.77 0.60 1.33
N ASN A 69 17.82 -0.47 2.13
CA ASN A 69 17.35 -1.79 1.73
C ASN A 69 15.95 -2.15 2.28
N ASN A 70 14.94 -1.33 2.01
CA ASN A 70 13.54 -1.60 2.39
C ASN A 70 13.05 -2.97 1.91
N TRP A 71 13.50 -3.43 0.74
CA TRP A 71 13.12 -4.74 0.18
C TRP A 71 13.57 -5.95 1.02
N LEU A 72 14.76 -5.91 1.64
CA LEU A 72 15.21 -7.02 2.49
C LEU A 72 14.45 -7.06 3.81
N ASN A 73 14.02 -5.90 4.33
CA ASN A 73 13.20 -5.82 5.53
C ASN A 73 11.78 -6.32 5.27
N GLU A 74 11.19 -6.00 4.11
CA GLU A 74 9.91 -6.59 3.67
C GLU A 74 10.01 -8.11 3.52
N LEU A 75 11.08 -8.62 2.89
CA LEU A 75 11.32 -10.06 2.78
C LEU A 75 11.46 -10.73 4.16
N LYS A 76 12.29 -10.16 5.06
CA LYS A 76 12.42 -10.68 6.42
C LYS A 76 11.08 -10.68 7.17
N GLN A 77 10.21 -9.69 6.95
CA GLN A 77 8.86 -9.66 7.52
C GLN A 77 7.97 -10.78 6.97
N SER A 78 8.02 -11.06 5.66
CA SER A 78 7.21 -12.13 5.05
C SER A 78 7.55 -13.55 5.55
N PHE A 79 8.71 -13.75 6.17
CA PHE A 79 9.09 -15.03 6.80
C PHE A 79 8.87 -15.07 8.31
N ARG A 80 8.35 -13.99 8.93
CA ARG A 80 8.02 -14.03 10.36
C ARG A 80 6.69 -14.77 10.54
N PRO A 81 6.61 -15.70 11.52
CA PRO A 81 5.33 -16.29 11.88
C PRO A 81 4.40 -15.17 12.34
N GLN A 82 3.24 -15.07 11.71
CA GLN A 82 2.20 -14.15 12.14
C GLN A 82 1.59 -14.65 13.45
N VAL A 83 1.46 -13.75 14.41
CA VAL A 83 0.75 -14.02 15.67
C VAL A 83 -0.72 -13.77 15.42
N GLU A 84 -1.55 -14.70 15.89
CA GLU A 84 -3.00 -14.54 15.86
C GLU A 84 -3.42 -13.44 16.84
N LEU A 85 -4.14 -12.45 16.33
CA LEU A 85 -4.77 -11.43 17.17
C LEU A 85 -6.02 -12.06 17.80
N THR A 86 -6.02 -12.18 19.13
CA THR A 86 -7.04 -12.92 19.88
C THR A 86 -8.25 -12.09 20.26
N ALA A 87 -8.13 -10.77 20.23
CA ALA A 87 -9.22 -9.87 20.56
C ALA A 87 -10.34 -9.91 19.51
N GLN A 88 -11.57 -9.66 19.95
CA GLN A 88 -12.71 -9.52 19.03
C GLN A 88 -12.61 -8.22 18.22
N GLN A 89 -13.26 -8.17 17.06
CA GLN A 89 -13.32 -6.96 16.25
C GLN A 89 -14.17 -5.89 16.96
N GLY A 90 -13.68 -4.65 17.01
CA GLY A 90 -14.46 -3.54 17.53
C GLY A 90 -15.72 -3.34 16.69
N GLU A 91 -16.87 -3.21 17.36
CA GLU A 91 -18.16 -3.00 16.74
C GLU A 91 -18.53 -1.52 16.78
N ILE A 92 -19.28 -1.08 15.77
CA ILE A 92 -19.85 0.28 15.73
C ILE A 92 -21.21 0.23 16.43
N PHE A 93 -21.38 1.03 17.48
CA PHE A 93 -22.63 1.14 18.22
C PHE A 93 -22.93 2.60 18.59
N ASN A 94 -24.18 2.89 18.91
CA ASN A 94 -24.61 4.24 19.29
C ASN A 94 -24.50 4.44 20.80
N PHE A 95 -23.81 5.50 21.22
CA PHE A 95 -23.75 5.91 22.62
C PHE A 95 -25.12 6.37 23.10
N SER A 96 -25.74 5.64 24.04
CA SER A 96 -27.15 5.79 24.39
C SER A 96 -27.53 7.19 24.91
N GLN A 97 -26.58 7.96 25.43
CA GLN A 97 -26.82 9.29 25.97
C GLN A 97 -26.68 10.42 24.91
N SER A 98 -25.95 10.20 23.82
CA SER A 98 -25.62 11.26 22.85
C SER A 98 -25.93 10.93 21.39
N ASN A 99 -26.39 9.70 21.08
CA ASN A 99 -26.55 9.17 19.72
C ASN A 99 -25.28 9.31 18.86
N GLN A 100 -24.11 9.32 19.49
CA GLN A 100 -22.82 9.34 18.78
C GLN A 100 -22.40 7.92 18.43
N GLU A 101 -21.86 7.74 17.22
CA GLU A 101 -21.29 6.46 16.80
C GLU A 101 -19.92 6.25 17.45
N VAL A 102 -19.78 5.14 18.16
CA VAL A 102 -18.57 4.74 18.87
C VAL A 102 -18.13 3.40 18.33
N THR A 103 -16.82 3.22 18.16
CA THR A 103 -16.23 1.92 17.80
C THR A 103 -15.58 1.30 19.03
N GLY A 104 -15.88 0.05 19.35
CA GLY A 104 -15.25 -0.66 20.46
C GLY A 104 -16.05 -1.86 20.95
N ILE A 105 -16.02 -2.11 22.26
CA ILE A 105 -16.79 -3.14 22.94
C ILE A 105 -17.87 -2.49 23.80
N GLU A 106 -19.13 -2.69 23.43
CA GLU A 106 -20.27 -2.07 24.09
C GLU A 106 -20.27 -2.37 25.61
N GLY A 107 -20.48 -1.32 26.41
CA GLY A 107 -20.50 -1.42 27.87
C GLY A 107 -19.13 -1.64 28.52
N LYS A 108 -18.03 -1.53 27.78
CA LYS A 108 -16.68 -1.65 28.32
C LYS A 108 -15.76 -0.51 27.89
N VAL A 109 -15.34 -0.48 26.64
CA VAL A 109 -14.43 0.55 26.12
C VAL A 109 -14.81 0.90 24.69
N GLY A 110 -14.66 2.17 24.33
CA GLY A 110 -14.99 2.64 22.99
C GLY A 110 -14.27 3.92 22.65
N MET A 111 -14.19 4.19 21.35
CA MET A 111 -13.63 5.41 20.81
C MET A 111 -14.63 6.13 19.93
N LEU A 112 -14.83 7.42 20.18
CA LEU A 112 -15.50 8.30 19.24
C LEU A 112 -14.58 8.50 18.04
N PHE A 113 -14.84 7.73 16.99
CA PHE A 113 -14.09 7.81 15.76
C PHE A 113 -15.02 7.49 14.60
N ASN A 114 -15.32 8.52 13.82
CA ASN A 114 -16.27 8.49 12.71
C ASN A 114 -15.58 8.25 11.34
N GLU A 115 -14.28 7.99 11.36
CA GLU A 115 -13.45 7.80 10.16
C GLU A 115 -12.73 6.46 10.23
N GLN A 116 -11.94 6.13 9.21
CA GLN A 116 -11.05 4.97 9.24
C GLN A 116 -9.62 5.42 9.58
N PHE A 117 -8.89 4.59 10.32
CA PHE A 117 -7.47 4.84 10.58
C PHE A 117 -6.69 4.64 9.30
N VAL A 118 -5.73 5.53 9.04
CA VAL A 118 -4.88 5.47 7.86
C VAL A 118 -3.44 5.45 8.32
N ALA A 119 -2.65 4.51 7.79
CA ALA A 119 -1.24 4.40 8.13
C ALA A 119 -0.47 5.67 7.73
N GLU A 120 0.54 6.02 8.51
CA GLU A 120 1.42 7.18 8.36
C GLU A 120 0.70 8.54 8.42
N ASP A 121 -0.60 8.59 8.72
CA ASP A 121 -1.35 9.84 8.80
C ASP A 121 -1.56 10.28 10.25
N ALA A 122 -0.86 11.34 10.65
CA ALA A 122 -0.96 11.91 12.00
C ALA A 122 -2.29 12.60 12.29
N ARG A 123 -3.07 12.96 11.27
CA ARG A 123 -4.37 13.63 11.42
C ARG A 123 -5.44 12.61 11.83
N LYS A 124 -5.37 11.39 11.28
CA LYS A 124 -6.25 10.25 11.59
C LYS A 124 -5.91 9.64 12.94
N GLY A 125 -6.28 10.33 14.01
CA GLY A 125 -5.95 9.97 15.40
C GLY A 125 -5.47 11.15 16.26
N ALA A 126 -5.28 12.33 15.67
CA ALA A 126 -4.83 13.53 16.38
C ALA A 126 -5.78 13.96 17.52
N LYS A 127 -7.07 13.61 17.42
CA LYS A 127 -8.08 13.92 18.42
C LYS A 127 -9.05 12.75 18.56
N MET A 128 -8.92 12.04 19.66
CA MET A 128 -9.72 10.86 20.00
C MET A 128 -10.45 11.12 21.31
N MET A 129 -11.75 10.83 21.36
CA MET A 129 -12.45 10.69 22.63
C MET A 129 -12.53 9.20 22.95
N LEU A 130 -11.99 8.80 24.10
CA LEU A 130 -12.13 7.44 24.62
C LEU A 130 -13.21 7.41 25.70
N TYR A 131 -13.97 6.34 25.73
CA TYR A 131 -14.99 6.05 26.73
C TYR A 131 -14.62 4.78 27.47
N PHE A 132 -14.65 4.83 28.80
CA PHE A 132 -14.46 3.69 29.69
C PHE A 132 -15.73 3.53 30.53
N TRP A 133 -16.47 2.43 30.34
CA TRP A 133 -17.71 2.12 31.06
C TRP A 133 -17.41 1.47 32.41
N ILE A 134 -16.88 2.31 33.30
CA ILE A 134 -16.61 2.01 34.70
C ILE A 134 -16.78 3.34 35.44
N GLY A 135 -17.28 3.30 36.67
CA GLY A 135 -17.62 4.52 37.39
C GLY A 135 -16.44 5.49 37.47
N ALA A 136 -16.67 6.77 37.16
CA ALA A 136 -15.61 7.79 37.14
C ALA A 136 -14.82 7.88 38.46
N SER A 137 -15.50 7.64 39.60
CA SER A 137 -14.88 7.58 40.92
C SER A 137 -13.88 6.43 41.09
N GLU A 138 -14.06 5.33 40.37
CA GLU A 138 -13.15 4.19 40.40
C GLU A 138 -11.90 4.41 39.55
N LEU A 139 -11.95 5.32 38.58
CA LEU A 139 -10.84 5.64 37.68
C LEU A 139 -10.05 6.88 38.11
N ALA A 140 -10.63 7.76 38.93
CA ALA A 140 -9.99 9.00 39.35
C ALA A 140 -8.56 8.79 39.90
N GLY A 141 -7.58 9.43 39.27
CA GLY A 141 -6.17 9.34 39.64
C GLY A 141 -5.44 8.08 39.16
N LYS A 142 -6.13 7.13 38.52
CA LYS A 142 -5.50 5.96 37.89
C LYS A 142 -4.83 6.33 36.57
N SER A 143 -3.76 5.63 36.22
CA SER A 143 -3.16 5.77 34.90
C SER A 143 -3.95 4.98 33.86
N TYR A 144 -3.88 5.44 32.61
CA TYR A 144 -4.32 4.64 31.46
C TYR A 144 -3.21 4.55 30.41
N THR A 145 -3.24 3.46 29.65
CA THR A 145 -2.36 3.26 28.50
C THR A 145 -3.13 2.54 27.40
N VAL A 146 -2.97 3.00 26.17
CA VAL A 146 -3.48 2.32 24.97
C VAL A 146 -2.28 1.81 24.18
N GLU A 147 -2.14 0.50 24.09
CA GLU A 147 -1.13 -0.17 23.26
C GLU A 147 -1.78 -0.68 21.98
N ALA A 148 -1.11 -0.52 20.84
CA ALA A 148 -1.47 -1.22 19.61
C ALA A 148 -0.45 -2.31 19.28
N ARG A 149 -0.94 -3.50 18.93
CA ARG A 149 -0.15 -4.66 18.51
C ARG A 149 -0.57 -5.12 17.11
N ASP A 150 0.41 -5.32 16.23
CA ASP A 150 0.16 -5.87 14.89
C ASP A 150 0.25 -7.41 14.87
N ALA A 151 -0.08 -8.00 13.72
CA ALA A 151 0.03 -9.45 13.49
C ALA A 151 1.48 -10.00 13.50
N TYR A 152 2.49 -9.16 13.69
CA TYR A 152 3.91 -9.55 13.80
C TYR A 152 4.47 -9.28 15.21
N ASP A 153 3.57 -9.09 16.19
CA ASP A 153 3.87 -8.78 17.59
C ASP A 153 4.66 -7.48 17.80
N LYS A 154 4.59 -6.55 16.84
CA LYS A 154 5.10 -5.19 17.04
C LYS A 154 4.10 -4.41 17.89
N LYS A 155 4.56 -3.97 19.05
CA LYS A 155 3.81 -3.14 20.00
C LYS A 155 4.22 -1.67 19.86
N ILE A 156 3.24 -0.78 19.96
CA ILE A 156 3.42 0.67 20.01
C ILE A 156 2.48 1.25 21.06
N ILE A 157 2.97 2.21 21.85
CA ILE A 157 2.11 2.98 22.76
C ILE A 157 1.41 4.04 21.90
N MET A 158 0.09 3.94 21.81
CA MET A 158 -0.74 4.89 21.07
C MET A 158 -0.98 6.14 21.89
N SER A 159 -1.25 5.98 23.18
CA SER A 159 -1.62 7.04 24.10
C SER A 159 -1.41 6.60 25.54
N GLU A 160 -1.09 7.53 26.43
CA GLU A 160 -0.96 7.33 27.87
C GLU A 160 -1.40 8.59 28.63
N GLY A 161 -1.85 8.43 29.87
CA GLY A 161 -2.23 9.56 30.71
C GLY A 161 -2.78 9.13 32.05
N VAL A 162 -3.43 10.06 32.73
CA VAL A 162 -4.09 9.86 34.03
C VAL A 162 -5.53 10.31 33.90
N PHE A 163 -6.47 9.59 34.52
CA PHE A 163 -7.84 10.05 34.59
C PHE A 163 -7.95 11.21 35.57
N ASP A 164 -8.36 12.38 35.08
CA ASP A 164 -8.45 13.61 35.88
C ASP A 164 -9.55 13.55 36.97
N GLY A 165 -10.44 12.55 36.90
CA GLY A 165 -11.56 12.38 37.83
C GLY A 165 -12.60 13.49 37.65
N PHE A 166 -13.68 13.22 36.92
CA PHE A 166 -14.78 14.18 36.85
C PHE A 166 -15.64 14.13 38.12
N LEU A 167 -16.20 15.28 38.49
CA LEU A 167 -17.06 15.48 39.67
C LEU A 167 -18.49 14.93 39.50
N PHE A 168 -18.81 14.36 38.34
CA PHE A 168 -20.13 13.82 38.04
C PHE A 168 -20.10 12.29 38.12
N GLU A 169 -21.04 11.72 38.88
CA GLU A 169 -21.32 10.28 38.91
C GLU A 169 -21.92 9.86 37.57
N GLU A 170 -21.09 9.76 36.54
CA GLU A 170 -21.44 9.11 35.29
C GLU A 170 -20.84 7.69 35.28
N ASP A 171 -21.63 6.72 34.81
CA ASP A 171 -21.20 5.32 34.61
C ASP A 171 -20.13 5.18 33.50
N VAL A 172 -19.66 6.31 32.95
CA VAL A 172 -18.71 6.39 31.84
C VAL A 172 -17.69 7.49 32.10
N GLN A 173 -16.41 7.13 32.10
CA GLN A 173 -15.30 8.08 32.11
C GLN A 173 -14.89 8.40 30.67
N GLN A 174 -14.83 9.70 30.36
CA GLN A 174 -14.42 10.21 29.04
C GLN A 174 -12.99 10.72 29.10
N VAL A 175 -12.20 10.45 28.07
CA VAL A 175 -10.81 10.94 27.97
C VAL A 175 -10.58 11.51 26.58
N LEU A 176 -10.22 12.78 26.51
CA LEU A 176 -9.75 13.40 25.28
C LEU A 176 -8.24 13.17 25.15
N THR A 177 -7.83 12.52 24.06
CA THR A 177 -6.42 12.19 23.84
C THR A 177 -6.05 12.24 22.35
N SER A 178 -4.81 11.90 22.04
CA SER A 178 -4.28 11.73 20.69
C SER A 178 -3.58 10.38 20.56
N PHE A 179 -3.68 9.77 19.40
CA PHE A 179 -2.98 8.56 19.05
C PHE A 179 -1.73 8.88 18.22
N THR A 180 -0.62 8.22 18.53
CA THR A 180 0.52 8.15 17.62
C THR A 180 0.08 7.51 16.29
N PRO A 181 0.44 8.07 15.11
CA PRO A 181 0.03 7.48 13.84
C PRO A 181 0.50 6.03 13.66
N PHE A 182 -0.38 5.20 13.09
CA PHE A 182 -0.05 3.81 12.79
C PHE A 182 1.05 3.74 11.74
N PRO A 183 2.11 2.94 11.94
CA PRO A 183 3.24 2.91 11.01
C PRO A 183 2.97 2.12 9.72
N LYS A 184 1.89 1.31 9.67
CA LYS A 184 1.54 0.50 8.51
C LYS A 184 0.08 0.07 8.54
N GLU A 185 -0.42 -0.31 7.37
CA GLU A 185 -1.75 -0.88 7.17
C GLU A 185 -1.92 -2.28 7.76
N GLY A 186 -3.17 -2.70 7.84
CA GLY A 186 -3.60 -4.03 8.24
C GLY A 186 -4.34 -4.05 9.57
N LYS A 187 -4.51 -5.25 10.11
CA LYS A 187 -5.17 -5.47 11.41
C LYS A 187 -4.25 -5.10 12.56
N TRP A 188 -4.81 -4.33 13.48
CA TRP A 188 -4.17 -3.96 14.74
C TRP A 188 -5.09 -4.30 15.90
N GLN A 189 -4.54 -4.87 16.97
CA GLN A 189 -5.22 -5.04 18.25
C GLN A 189 -4.88 -3.85 19.14
N LEU A 190 -5.91 -3.18 19.64
CA LEU A 190 -5.81 -2.15 20.66
C LEU A 190 -6.09 -2.77 22.02
N SER A 191 -5.14 -2.64 22.94
CA SER A 191 -5.25 -3.10 24.32
C SER A 191 -5.23 -1.87 25.24
N PHE A 192 -6.28 -1.75 26.04
CA PHE A 192 -6.51 -0.63 26.95
C PHE A 192 -6.17 -1.10 28.35
N TYR A 193 -5.28 -0.37 29.02
CA TYR A 193 -4.80 -0.67 30.35
C TYR A 193 -5.22 0.43 31.32
N VAL A 194 -5.52 0.04 32.56
CA VAL A 194 -5.75 0.93 33.71
C VAL A 194 -4.85 0.45 34.84
N ASP A 195 -3.98 1.31 35.37
CA ASP A 195 -2.93 0.95 36.36
C ASP A 195 -2.16 -0.33 35.96
N ASP A 196 -1.69 -0.38 34.70
CA ASP A 196 -0.97 -1.51 34.09
C ASP A 196 -1.76 -2.84 34.01
N GLN A 197 -3.05 -2.84 34.36
CA GLN A 197 -3.93 -3.99 34.22
C GLN A 197 -4.73 -3.90 32.93
N LEU A 198 -4.75 -4.97 32.14
CA LEU A 198 -5.56 -5.03 30.93
C LEU A 198 -7.03 -4.86 31.31
N PHE A 199 -7.63 -3.78 30.84
CA PHE A 199 -9.04 -3.46 31.03
C PHE A 199 -9.88 -4.13 29.95
N GLU A 200 -9.55 -3.90 28.69
CA GLU A 200 -10.20 -4.53 27.54
C GLU A 200 -9.33 -4.40 26.29
N GLU A 201 -9.60 -5.22 25.27
CA GLU A 201 -8.96 -5.15 23.98
C GLU A 201 -9.93 -5.43 22.81
N PHE A 202 -9.64 -4.82 21.66
CA PHE A 202 -10.36 -5.10 20.42
C PHE A 202 -9.50 -4.83 19.20
N THR A 203 -9.83 -5.46 18.07
CA THR A 203 -9.11 -5.23 16.81
C THR A 203 -9.79 -4.19 15.95
N ILE A 204 -8.97 -3.41 15.23
CA ILE A 204 -9.36 -2.47 14.19
C ILE A 204 -8.63 -2.78 12.88
N GLU A 205 -9.15 -2.24 11.78
CA GLU A 205 -8.46 -2.25 10.48
C GLU A 205 -7.86 -0.87 10.22
N VAL A 206 -6.59 -0.84 9.84
CA VAL A 206 -5.86 0.37 9.44
C VAL A 206 -5.63 0.32 7.93
N LEU A 207 -6.04 1.37 7.24
CA LEU A 207 -5.91 1.50 5.80
C LEU A 207 -4.47 1.81 5.35
N PRO A 208 -4.13 1.52 4.07
CA PRO A 208 -2.88 1.95 3.43
C PRO A 208 -2.60 3.44 3.56
N PRO A 209 -1.33 3.86 3.59
CA PRO A 209 -1.00 5.27 3.60
C PRO A 209 -1.53 5.97 2.34
N PHE A 210 -1.88 7.24 2.47
CA PHE A 210 -2.32 8.07 1.36
C PHE A 210 -1.30 8.07 0.21
N PRO A 211 -1.75 7.98 -1.06
CA PRO A 211 -0.86 8.19 -2.20
C PRO A 211 -0.14 9.53 -2.11
N LYS A 212 1.19 9.49 -2.12
CA LYS A 212 2.03 10.69 -2.01
C LYS A 212 3.19 10.65 -2.98
N THR A 213 3.65 11.82 -3.39
CA THR A 213 4.91 12.04 -4.09
C THR A 213 5.89 12.73 -3.15
N GLU A 214 6.93 13.37 -3.69
CA GLU A 214 7.82 14.20 -2.88
C GLU A 214 7.10 15.44 -2.37
N HIS A 215 6.26 16.07 -3.21
CA HIS A 215 5.61 17.34 -2.87
C HIS A 215 4.08 17.28 -2.75
N TYR A 216 3.44 16.18 -3.13
CA TYR A 216 1.97 16.10 -3.19
C TYR A 216 1.44 14.91 -2.40
N THR A 217 0.37 15.12 -1.62
CA THR A 217 -0.35 14.06 -0.92
C THR A 217 -1.83 14.08 -1.27
N LEU A 218 -2.36 12.94 -1.68
CA LEU A 218 -3.79 12.74 -1.89
C LEU A 218 -4.51 12.70 -0.55
N VAL A 219 -5.52 13.55 -0.32
CA VAL A 219 -6.22 13.61 0.97
C VAL A 219 -7.39 12.64 1.04
N ASN A 220 -8.06 12.36 -0.08
CA ASN A 220 -9.14 11.37 -0.12
C ASN A 220 -8.53 9.96 -0.19
N HIS A 221 -8.98 9.05 0.66
CA HIS A 221 -8.42 7.72 0.65
C HIS A 221 -8.93 6.96 -0.59
N PRO A 222 -8.05 6.36 -1.43
CA PRO A 222 -8.48 5.74 -2.69
C PRO A 222 -9.54 4.64 -2.56
N MET A 223 -9.56 3.92 -1.44
CA MET A 223 -10.55 2.87 -1.17
C MET A 223 -11.95 3.40 -0.86
N GLU A 224 -12.10 4.70 -0.65
CA GLU A 224 -13.38 5.38 -0.43
C GLU A 224 -13.96 5.94 -1.74
N LEU A 225 -13.23 5.86 -2.87
CA LEU A 225 -13.63 6.47 -4.14
C LEU A 225 -14.53 5.54 -4.97
N THR A 226 -15.65 6.08 -5.46
CA THR A 226 -16.62 5.31 -6.26
C THR A 226 -16.08 4.99 -7.66
N VAL A 227 -16.18 3.73 -8.06
CA VAL A 227 -15.78 3.28 -9.40
C VAL A 227 -16.84 3.63 -10.44
N GLY A 228 -16.41 4.12 -11.60
CA GLY A 228 -17.28 4.44 -12.73
C GLY A 228 -17.88 5.84 -12.67
N GLU A 229 -17.77 6.52 -11.54
CA GLU A 229 -18.23 7.88 -11.32
C GLU A 229 -17.04 8.85 -11.22
N SER A 230 -17.30 10.12 -11.50
CA SER A 230 -16.31 11.17 -11.29
C SER A 230 -16.41 11.62 -9.85
N THR A 231 -15.35 11.44 -9.08
CA THR A 231 -15.32 11.82 -7.66
C THR A 231 -14.42 13.03 -7.51
N GLU A 232 -14.84 14.01 -6.71
CA GLU A 232 -14.00 15.13 -6.32
C GLU A 232 -12.87 14.62 -5.43
N VAL A 233 -11.66 15.07 -5.75
CA VAL A 233 -10.43 14.66 -5.13
C VAL A 233 -9.67 15.91 -4.72
N LEU A 234 -9.06 15.81 -3.55
CA LEU A 234 -8.27 16.84 -2.91
C LEU A 234 -6.81 16.39 -2.84
N ILE A 235 -5.91 17.23 -3.33
CA ILE A 235 -4.46 17.02 -3.25
C ILE A 235 -3.87 18.19 -2.47
N VAL A 236 -3.06 17.89 -1.47
CA VAL A 236 -2.28 18.88 -0.72
C VAL A 236 -0.87 18.93 -1.26
N SER A 237 -0.34 20.14 -1.43
CA SER A 237 1.04 20.41 -1.76
C SER A 237 1.83 20.77 -0.50
N GLU A 238 3.04 20.25 -0.36
CA GLU A 238 3.97 20.65 0.71
C GLU A 238 4.70 21.96 0.37
N GLU A 239 4.74 22.33 -0.90
CA GLU A 239 5.38 23.54 -1.40
C GLU A 239 4.39 24.55 -2.00
N GLU A 240 4.80 25.82 -2.07
CA GLU A 240 4.08 26.81 -2.88
C GLU A 240 4.18 26.43 -4.35
N ASN A 241 3.10 25.88 -4.87
CA ASN A 241 2.95 25.56 -6.27
C ASN A 241 2.02 26.58 -6.93
N GLY A 242 2.09 26.70 -8.27
CA GLY A 242 1.23 27.59 -9.04
C GLY A 242 -0.26 27.33 -8.79
N LYS A 243 -1.13 28.14 -9.39
CA LYS A 243 -2.59 28.05 -9.17
C LYS A 243 -3.23 26.73 -9.66
N GLU A 244 -2.50 25.96 -10.44
CA GLU A 244 -2.95 24.70 -11.04
C GLU A 244 -1.86 23.63 -11.02
N ILE A 245 -2.28 22.37 -11.00
CA ILE A 245 -1.41 21.19 -11.15
C ILE A 245 -2.00 20.26 -12.22
N GLU A 246 -1.11 19.64 -13.00
CA GLU A 246 -1.47 18.59 -13.95
C GLU A 246 -1.50 17.24 -13.25
N VAL A 247 -2.61 16.53 -13.34
CA VAL A 247 -2.81 15.21 -12.72
C VAL A 247 -3.18 14.18 -13.77
N LYS A 248 -2.34 13.17 -13.96
CA LYS A 248 -2.62 12.03 -14.84
C LYS A 248 -2.90 10.79 -14.02
N LEU A 249 -3.92 10.02 -14.41
CA LEU A 249 -4.20 8.70 -13.85
C LEU A 249 -3.49 7.64 -14.69
N LEU A 250 -2.66 6.81 -14.06
CA LEU A 250 -1.91 5.74 -14.71
C LEU A 250 -2.38 4.38 -14.20
N ASN A 251 -2.49 3.41 -15.09
CA ASN A 251 -2.72 2.02 -14.68
C ASN A 251 -1.44 1.35 -14.16
N ASN A 252 -1.57 0.11 -13.69
CA ASN A 252 -0.44 -0.70 -13.21
C ASN A 252 0.70 -0.93 -14.23
N LYS A 253 0.47 -0.75 -15.53
CA LYS A 253 1.49 -0.82 -16.60
C LYS A 253 2.15 0.54 -16.87
N GLY A 254 1.79 1.59 -16.14
CA GLY A 254 2.25 2.95 -16.37
C GLY A 254 1.65 3.62 -17.60
N LYS A 255 0.56 3.08 -18.17
CA LYS A 255 -0.16 3.73 -19.28
C LYS A 255 -1.09 4.78 -18.70
N VAL A 256 -1.01 6.00 -19.23
CA VAL A 256 -1.95 7.09 -18.94
C VAL A 256 -3.35 6.71 -19.42
N ILE A 257 -4.31 6.81 -18.52
CA ILE A 257 -5.73 6.50 -18.73
C ILE A 257 -6.57 7.77 -18.85
N SER A 258 -6.26 8.79 -18.05
CA SER A 258 -6.90 10.11 -18.12
C SER A 258 -5.94 11.19 -17.62
N GLU A 259 -6.21 12.43 -18.02
CA GLU A 259 -5.45 13.63 -17.67
C GLU A 259 -6.44 14.70 -17.21
N HIS A 260 -6.08 15.43 -16.15
CA HIS A 260 -6.91 16.41 -15.48
C HIS A 260 -6.06 17.60 -15.04
N VAL A 261 -6.69 18.75 -14.89
CA VAL A 261 -6.07 19.93 -14.27
C VAL A 261 -6.83 20.22 -12.99
N PHE A 262 -6.11 20.31 -11.88
CA PHE A 262 -6.66 20.66 -10.58
C PHE A 262 -6.31 22.10 -10.25
N PHE A 263 -7.18 22.79 -9.53
CA PHE A 263 -7.05 24.22 -9.25
C PHE A 263 -7.09 24.50 -7.76
N GLN A 264 -6.35 25.53 -7.32
CA GLN A 264 -6.53 26.10 -5.99
C GLN A 264 -7.81 26.94 -5.94
N ASN A 265 -8.59 26.77 -4.86
CA ASN A 265 -9.74 27.64 -4.61
C ASN A 265 -9.31 29.03 -4.13
N THR A 266 -8.20 29.12 -3.40
CA THR A 266 -7.64 30.41 -2.97
C THR A 266 -6.11 30.41 -3.08
N PRO A 267 -5.46 31.56 -3.36
CA PRO A 267 -4.00 31.62 -3.53
C PRO A 267 -3.17 31.33 -2.28
N GLN A 268 -3.81 31.25 -1.11
CA GLN A 268 -3.17 31.04 0.20
C GLN A 268 -3.29 29.60 0.67
N ASP A 269 -3.97 28.75 -0.10
CA ASP A 269 -4.31 27.39 0.28
C ASP A 269 -3.48 26.41 -0.53
N ASN A 270 -2.84 25.46 0.15
CA ASN A 270 -2.01 24.44 -0.51
C ASN A 270 -2.85 23.28 -1.07
N TYR A 271 -4.15 23.49 -1.26
CA TYR A 271 -5.12 22.48 -1.62
C TYR A 271 -5.57 22.66 -3.05
N TYR A 272 -5.50 21.58 -3.80
CA TYR A 272 -5.90 21.50 -5.19
C TYR A 272 -7.13 20.61 -5.33
N TYR A 273 -8.14 21.15 -5.98
CA TYR A 273 -9.43 20.51 -6.19
C TYR A 273 -9.58 20.12 -7.65
N GLY A 274 -10.08 18.92 -7.88
CA GLY A 274 -10.33 18.38 -9.20
C GLY A 274 -11.15 17.12 -9.10
N SER A 275 -11.54 16.55 -10.24
CA SER A 275 -12.30 15.30 -10.24
C SER A 275 -11.60 14.23 -11.03
N ILE A 276 -11.58 13.01 -10.49
CA ILE A 276 -11.02 11.84 -11.16
C ILE A 276 -12.10 10.77 -11.27
N LYS A 277 -12.15 10.13 -12.44
CA LYS A 277 -12.98 8.95 -12.68
C LYS A 277 -12.12 7.71 -12.80
N PHE A 278 -12.29 6.78 -11.87
CA PHE A 278 -11.67 5.46 -11.95
C PHE A 278 -12.56 4.53 -12.78
N PRO A 279 -12.10 4.03 -13.95
CA PRO A 279 -12.96 3.25 -14.84
C PRO A 279 -13.29 1.85 -14.31
N LYS A 280 -12.46 1.33 -13.38
CA LYS A 280 -12.63 0.01 -12.73
C LYS A 280 -11.83 -0.04 -11.43
N LYS A 281 -12.14 -1.02 -10.57
CA LYS A 281 -11.28 -1.40 -9.45
C LYS A 281 -9.92 -1.89 -9.98
N GLY A 282 -8.84 -1.51 -9.32
CA GLY A 282 -7.51 -1.92 -9.75
C GLY A 282 -6.37 -1.26 -8.97
N ILE A 283 -5.16 -1.44 -9.50
CA ILE A 283 -3.97 -0.77 -9.00
C ILE A 283 -3.66 0.41 -9.91
N TRP A 284 -3.53 1.58 -9.30
CA TRP A 284 -3.39 2.87 -9.96
C TRP A 284 -2.17 3.61 -9.44
N LYS A 285 -1.73 4.60 -10.21
CA LYS A 285 -0.77 5.63 -9.80
C LYS A 285 -1.29 6.97 -10.26
N LEU A 286 -1.00 8.02 -9.51
CA LEU A 286 -1.14 9.38 -10.00
C LEU A 286 0.23 9.87 -10.48
N MET A 287 0.22 10.67 -11.55
CA MET A 287 1.34 11.50 -11.93
C MET A 287 0.93 12.94 -11.74
N ILE A 288 1.56 13.65 -10.82
CA ILE A 288 1.23 15.02 -10.43
C ILE A 288 2.42 15.89 -10.80
N ASN A 289 2.26 16.81 -11.76
CA ASN A 289 3.35 17.65 -12.28
C ASN A 289 4.64 16.87 -12.65
N GLY A 290 4.49 15.64 -13.14
CA GLY A 290 5.60 14.75 -13.53
C GLY A 290 6.11 13.82 -12.43
N GLU A 291 5.79 14.07 -11.16
CA GLU A 291 6.08 13.16 -10.05
C GLU A 291 5.09 12.01 -9.99
N LYS A 292 5.51 10.83 -9.55
CA LYS A 292 4.65 9.64 -9.50
C LYS A 292 4.43 9.20 -8.07
N THR A 293 3.19 8.90 -7.72
CA THR A 293 2.87 8.27 -6.43
C THR A 293 3.35 6.82 -6.40
N GLN A 294 3.44 6.26 -5.20
CA GLN A 294 3.40 4.81 -5.01
C GLN A 294 2.11 4.22 -5.63
N PRO A 295 2.14 2.97 -6.12
CA PRO A 295 0.93 2.31 -6.56
C PRO A 295 -0.05 2.11 -5.40
N PHE A 296 -1.34 2.36 -5.64
CA PHE A 296 -2.41 2.20 -4.66
C PHE A 296 -3.61 1.46 -5.26
N LYS A 297 -4.45 0.90 -4.40
CA LYS A 297 -5.71 0.23 -4.78
C LYS A 297 -6.90 1.14 -4.53
N ASN A 298 -7.92 1.04 -5.38
CA ASN A 298 -9.22 1.66 -5.19
C ASN A 298 -10.35 0.61 -5.15
#